data_AF-A0A7W1A4B6-F1
#
_entry.id   AF-A0A7W1A4B6-F1
#
_cell.length_a   1.000
_cell.length_b   1.000
_cell.length_c   1.000
_cell.angle_alpha   90.00
_cell.angle_beta   90.00
_cell.angle_gamma   90.00
#
_symmetry.space_group_name_H-M   'P 1'
#
loop_
_entity.id
_entity.type
_entity.pdbx_description
1 polymer ?
#
loop_
_entity_poly.entity_id
_entity_poly.type
_entity_poly.pdbx_seq_one_letter_code
_entity_poly.pdbx_strand_id
1 'polypeptide(L)'
;MTFSGVLVVGTFLSESGRNASYCEELATRLEGTGLRVTRTSPQVGRIPRLVDMLATALRRRADYDVAHVDVFSGAAFVWAELVCFELRRLRKPYVLTLHGGNLPGFAARWPTRVRHLLASAAVVTAPSRYLGEQMAAYRRDLVVLPNAIDLRAYKFQHRERPAPRLVWVRALHSIYNPVLAVDVLAQLVAHSPGATLVMVGPEKGDGSKQAVEDRARALGVSERVELVGGVARSEVAAHLARADILLNTTNVDNTPLSVLEALACGLVVVSTNAGGLPYLLSHQREALLVPRRDASAMTAAVRRVLEEPGLAGRLSRGGRALAEACDWSVVLDQWIGTLAGASVAGAGGRGRGTDE
;
A
#
# COMPACT_ATOMS: atom_id res chain seq x y z
N MET A 1 -21.61 19.68 2.97
CA MET A 1 -21.17 18.30 3.24
C MET A 1 -22.39 17.48 3.65
N THR A 2 -22.62 16.31 3.05
CA THR A 2 -23.82 15.47 3.25
C THR A 2 -23.77 14.59 4.50
N PHE A 3 -22.65 14.60 5.23
CA PHE A 3 -22.49 13.93 6.53
C PHE A 3 -21.58 14.77 7.43
N SER A 4 -21.71 14.55 8.74
CA SER A 4 -21.08 15.33 9.81
C SER A 4 -19.99 14.58 10.56
N GLY A 5 -20.01 13.24 10.55
CA GLY A 5 -18.94 12.45 11.15
C GLY A 5 -18.75 11.04 10.58
N VAL A 6 -17.55 10.50 10.78
CA VAL A 6 -17.10 9.18 10.31
C VAL A 6 -16.55 8.37 11.46
N LEU A 7 -16.96 7.10 11.57
CA LEU A 7 -16.26 6.11 12.39
C LEU A 7 -15.19 5.44 11.54
N VAL A 8 -13.92 5.53 11.93
CA VAL A 8 -12.83 4.82 11.26
C VAL A 8 -12.41 3.63 12.11
N VAL A 9 -12.66 2.43 11.59
CA VAL A 9 -12.39 1.16 12.25
C VAL A 9 -11.09 0.58 11.69
N GLY A 10 -10.05 0.66 12.50
CA GLY A 10 -8.70 0.23 12.13
C GLY A 10 -7.80 0.02 13.33
N THR A 11 -6.53 -0.25 13.06
CA THR A 11 -5.49 -0.35 14.09
C THR A 11 -4.70 0.95 14.18
N PHE A 12 -4.89 1.69 15.27
CA PHE A 12 -4.22 2.95 15.57
C PHE A 12 -3.07 2.68 16.54
N LEU A 13 -1.95 2.17 16.00
CA LEU A 13 -0.83 1.69 16.80
C LEU A 13 0.34 2.68 16.83
N SER A 14 0.22 3.86 16.21
CA SER A 14 1.33 4.82 16.23
C SER A 14 1.63 5.36 17.63
N GLU A 15 0.61 5.46 18.49
CA GLU A 15 0.73 5.78 19.91
C GLU A 15 1.57 4.76 20.70
N SER A 16 1.80 3.57 20.14
CA SER A 16 2.68 2.52 20.71
C SER A 16 4.09 2.49 20.10
N GLY A 17 4.50 3.55 19.38
CA GLY A 17 5.83 3.67 18.77
C GLY A 17 6.01 2.92 17.44
N ARG A 18 4.92 2.45 16.83
CA ARG A 18 4.93 1.80 15.51
C ARG A 18 4.62 2.83 14.40
N ASN A 19 5.02 2.55 13.16
CA ASN A 19 4.64 3.42 12.05
C ASN A 19 3.10 3.48 11.90
N ALA A 20 2.56 4.68 11.67
CA ALA A 20 1.14 4.89 11.43
C ALA A 20 0.67 4.07 10.22
N SER A 21 -0.49 3.41 10.38
CA SER A 21 -1.12 2.67 9.30
C SER A 21 -1.77 3.62 8.28
N TYR A 22 -2.08 3.13 7.07
CA TYR A 22 -2.82 3.92 6.08
C TYR A 22 -4.18 4.40 6.62
N CYS A 23 -4.86 3.56 7.41
CA CYS A 23 -6.14 3.87 8.06
C CYS A 23 -6.02 5.01 9.07
N GLU A 24 -4.94 4.98 9.85
CA GLU A 24 -4.63 6.03 10.81
C GLU A 24 -4.29 7.36 10.12
N GLU A 25 -3.53 7.29 9.02
CA GLU A 25 -3.25 8.46 8.20
C GLU A 25 -4.53 9.03 7.56
N LEU A 26 -5.40 8.18 6.99
CA LEU A 26 -6.71 8.57 6.46
C LEU A 26 -7.57 9.28 7.52
N ALA A 27 -7.67 8.73 8.73
CA ALA A 27 -8.42 9.34 9.83
C ALA A 27 -7.91 10.75 10.15
N THR A 28 -6.59 10.91 10.28
CA THR A 28 -5.96 12.20 10.55
C THR A 28 -6.18 13.21 9.42
N ARG A 29 -6.13 12.76 8.15
CA ARG A 29 -6.42 13.62 7.00
C ARG A 29 -7.87 14.07 6.97
N LEU A 30 -8.81 13.17 7.26
CA LEU A 30 -10.23 13.48 7.35
C LEU A 30 -10.51 14.51 8.46
N GLU A 31 -9.91 14.37 9.64
CA GLU A 31 -10.02 15.38 10.70
C GLU A 31 -9.49 16.75 10.27
N GLY A 32 -8.40 16.78 9.52
CA GLY A 32 -7.82 18.01 8.97
C GLY A 32 -8.76 18.78 8.03
N THR A 33 -9.84 18.15 7.54
CA THR A 33 -10.88 18.80 6.72
C THR A 33 -12.02 19.42 7.53
N GLY A 34 -11.99 19.26 8.87
CA GLY A 34 -13.05 19.70 9.78
C GLY A 34 -14.16 18.67 10.00
N LEU A 35 -14.06 17.48 9.42
CA LEU A 35 -14.99 16.37 9.70
C LEU A 35 -14.77 15.82 11.11
N ARG A 36 -15.86 15.47 11.80
CA ARG A 36 -15.76 14.74 13.06
C ARG A 36 -15.34 13.29 12.79
N VAL A 37 -14.16 12.88 13.27
CA VAL A 37 -13.70 11.49 13.14
C VAL A 37 -13.70 10.81 14.50
N THR A 38 -14.41 9.69 14.57
CA THR A 38 -14.34 8.77 15.71
C THR A 38 -13.39 7.64 15.34
N ARG A 39 -12.28 7.50 16.06
CA ARG A 39 -11.32 6.40 15.88
C ARG A 39 -11.64 5.25 16.84
N THR A 40 -11.40 4.01 16.41
CA THR A 40 -11.43 2.84 17.31
C THR A 40 -10.06 2.60 17.99
N SER A 41 -10.06 1.83 19.08
CA SER A 41 -8.97 1.59 20.03
C SER A 41 -7.48 1.72 19.62
N PRO A 42 -6.64 2.31 20.49
CA PRO A 42 -5.18 2.13 20.48
C PRO A 42 -4.70 0.82 21.12
N GLN A 43 -5.62 -0.04 21.61
CA GLN A 43 -5.28 -1.23 22.39
C GLN A 43 -4.44 -2.25 21.61
N VAL A 44 -3.36 -2.74 22.23
CA VAL A 44 -2.42 -3.72 21.62
C VAL A 44 -3.01 -5.14 21.60
N GLY A 45 -3.80 -5.51 22.61
CA GLY A 45 -4.39 -6.85 22.74
C GLY A 45 -5.55 -7.10 21.78
N ARG A 46 -5.60 -8.31 21.19
CA ARG A 46 -6.61 -8.68 20.16
C ARG A 46 -8.05 -8.60 20.66
N ILE A 47 -8.34 -9.22 21.81
CA ILE A 47 -9.69 -9.27 22.39
C ILE A 47 -10.11 -7.88 22.93
N PRO A 48 -9.29 -7.19 23.75
CA PRO A 48 -9.63 -5.84 24.21
C PRO A 48 -9.89 -4.86 23.06
N ARG A 49 -9.12 -4.96 21.96
CA ARG A 49 -9.33 -4.13 20.77
C ARG A 49 -10.68 -4.40 20.11
N LEU A 50 -11.08 -5.66 19.94
CA LEU A 50 -12.39 -5.98 19.38
C LEU A 50 -13.52 -5.44 20.26
N VAL A 51 -13.44 -5.66 21.57
CA VAL A 51 -14.45 -5.18 22.52
C VAL A 51 -14.58 -3.65 22.43
N ASP A 52 -13.45 -2.95 22.35
CA ASP A 52 -13.44 -1.50 22.19
C ASP A 52 -14.02 -1.06 20.83
N MET A 53 -13.67 -1.73 19.72
CA MET A 53 -14.26 -1.42 18.40
C MET A 53 -15.79 -1.52 18.43
N LEU A 54 -16.33 -2.60 19.02
CA LEU A 54 -17.77 -2.82 19.14
C LEU A 54 -18.43 -1.80 20.09
N ALA A 55 -17.82 -1.58 21.26
CA ALA A 55 -18.32 -0.63 22.25
C ALA A 55 -18.31 0.82 21.71
N THR A 56 -17.26 1.20 20.98
CA THR A 56 -17.13 2.51 20.35
C THR A 56 -18.18 2.71 19.27
N ALA A 57 -18.38 1.72 18.39
CA ALA A 57 -19.43 1.75 17.38
C ALA A 57 -20.82 1.99 18.02
N LEU A 58 -21.13 1.32 19.13
CA LEU A 58 -22.41 1.46 19.83
C LEU A 58 -22.55 2.75 20.64
N ARG A 59 -21.55 3.10 21.45
CA ARG A 59 -21.59 4.23 22.41
C ARG A 59 -21.48 5.58 21.69
N ARG A 60 -20.69 5.65 20.62
CA ARG A 60 -20.48 6.88 19.83
C ARG A 60 -21.36 6.93 18.58
N ARG A 61 -22.43 6.13 18.51
CA ARG A 61 -23.33 6.05 17.34
C ARG A 61 -23.97 7.37 16.92
N ALA A 62 -24.03 8.36 17.81
CA ALA A 62 -24.54 9.69 17.49
C ALA A 62 -23.48 10.61 16.84
N ASP A 63 -22.19 10.25 16.93
CA ASP A 63 -21.07 11.08 16.46
C ASP A 63 -20.69 10.83 15.00
N TYR A 64 -21.26 9.80 14.36
CA TYR A 64 -20.93 9.45 12.99
C TYR A 64 -22.17 9.04 12.19
N ASP A 65 -22.14 9.33 10.90
CA ASP A 65 -23.22 9.01 9.96
C ASP A 65 -22.89 7.77 9.12
N VAL A 66 -21.60 7.55 8.88
CA VAL A 66 -21.03 6.46 8.08
C VAL A 66 -19.80 5.91 8.77
N ALA A 67 -19.52 4.61 8.59
CA ALA A 67 -18.28 4.00 9.05
C ALA A 67 -17.37 3.60 7.89
N HIS A 68 -16.07 3.60 8.13
CA HIS A 68 -15.04 3.01 7.29
C HIS A 68 -14.42 1.82 8.03
N VAL A 69 -14.29 0.69 7.36
CA VAL A 69 -13.77 -0.54 7.96
C VAL A 69 -12.76 -1.19 7.02
N ASP A 70 -11.56 -1.45 7.52
CA ASP A 70 -10.55 -2.20 6.78
C ASP A 70 -10.81 -3.71 6.81
N VAL A 71 -10.61 -4.35 5.66
CA VAL A 71 -10.78 -5.80 5.49
C VAL A 71 -9.44 -6.43 5.12
N PHE A 72 -8.97 -7.30 6.02
CA PHE A 72 -7.77 -8.14 5.83
C PHE A 72 -8.15 -9.63 5.89
N SER A 73 -7.26 -10.51 5.41
CA SER A 73 -7.45 -11.97 5.50
C SER A 73 -7.20 -12.54 6.90
N GLY A 74 -7.69 -13.74 7.17
CA GLY A 74 -7.38 -14.51 8.39
C GLY A 74 -8.20 -14.04 9.61
N ALA A 75 -7.59 -14.03 10.80
CA ALA A 75 -8.29 -13.65 12.02
C ALA A 75 -8.83 -12.20 11.99
N ALA A 76 -8.15 -11.31 11.26
CA ALA A 76 -8.59 -9.92 11.09
C ALA A 76 -9.93 -9.81 10.35
N PHE A 77 -10.26 -10.78 9.49
CA PHE A 77 -11.53 -10.84 8.78
C PHE A 77 -12.72 -10.98 9.73
N VAL A 78 -12.57 -11.79 10.78
CA VAL A 78 -13.62 -12.03 11.78
C VAL A 78 -13.96 -10.73 12.52
N TRP A 79 -12.97 -9.88 12.77
CA TRP A 79 -13.19 -8.58 13.40
C TRP A 79 -14.03 -7.67 12.51
N ALA A 80 -13.72 -7.61 11.21
CA ALA A 80 -14.50 -6.85 10.24
C ALA A 80 -15.95 -7.37 10.18
N GLU A 81 -16.17 -8.70 10.16
CA GLU A 81 -17.52 -9.29 10.19
C GLU A 81 -18.32 -8.88 11.43
N LEU A 82 -17.72 -8.95 12.62
CA LEU A 82 -18.41 -8.63 13.88
C LEU A 82 -18.75 -7.14 13.98
N VAL A 83 -17.81 -6.25 13.59
CA VAL A 83 -18.08 -4.81 13.59
C VAL A 83 -19.14 -4.45 12.55
N CYS A 84 -19.08 -5.03 11.35
CA CYS A 84 -20.10 -4.80 10.31
C CYS A 84 -21.47 -5.36 10.70
N PHE A 85 -21.52 -6.46 11.47
CA PHE A 85 -22.76 -6.95 12.07
C PHE A 85 -23.38 -5.92 13.03
N GLU A 86 -22.58 -5.34 13.93
CA GLU A 86 -23.07 -4.32 14.86
C GLU A 86 -23.50 -3.04 14.12
N LEU A 87 -22.74 -2.59 13.13
CA LEU A 87 -23.11 -1.43 12.30
C LEU A 87 -24.44 -1.64 11.56
N ARG A 88 -24.71 -2.85 11.07
CA ARG A 88 -26.00 -3.20 10.48
C ARG A 88 -27.14 -3.14 11.50
N ARG A 89 -26.94 -3.68 12.71
CA ARG A 89 -27.93 -3.58 13.79
C ARG A 89 -28.25 -2.12 14.14
N LEU A 90 -27.24 -1.26 14.09
CA LEU A 90 -27.36 0.18 14.31
C LEU A 90 -27.88 0.96 13.09
N ARG A 91 -28.15 0.28 11.97
CA ARG A 91 -28.55 0.89 10.68
C ARG A 91 -27.58 1.98 10.21
N LYS A 92 -26.28 1.77 10.45
CA LYS A 92 -25.21 2.67 10.00
C LYS A 92 -24.63 2.14 8.69
N PRO A 93 -24.65 2.92 7.58
CA PRO A 93 -23.95 2.54 6.36
C PRO A 93 -22.43 2.50 6.61
N TYR A 94 -21.74 1.66 5.84
CA TYR A 94 -20.29 1.57 5.93
C TYR A 94 -19.64 1.29 4.59
N VAL A 95 -18.40 1.77 4.48
CA VAL A 95 -17.47 1.55 3.38
C VAL A 95 -16.44 0.52 3.83
N LEU A 96 -16.28 -0.56 3.07
CA LEU A 96 -15.21 -1.53 3.29
C LEU A 96 -14.01 -1.20 2.42
N THR A 97 -12.80 -1.30 2.95
CA THR A 97 -11.56 -1.20 2.15
C THR A 97 -10.84 -2.53 2.14
N LEU A 98 -10.70 -3.10 0.94
CA LEU A 98 -9.98 -4.34 0.77
C LEU A 98 -8.49 -4.07 0.77
N HIS A 99 -7.78 -4.65 1.73
CA HIS A 99 -6.32 -4.59 1.72
C HIS A 99 -5.72 -5.75 0.95
N GLY A 100 -4.62 -5.44 0.26
CA GLY A 100 -3.78 -6.43 -0.41
C GLY A 100 -3.20 -7.44 0.59
N GLY A 101 -2.78 -8.60 0.08
CA GLY A 101 -2.35 -9.74 0.88
C GLY A 101 -2.94 -11.02 0.31
N ASN A 102 -3.05 -12.06 1.12
CA ASN A 102 -3.70 -13.32 0.71
C ASN A 102 -5.25 -13.25 0.79
N LEU A 103 -5.85 -12.06 0.62
CA LEU A 103 -7.31 -11.91 0.66
C LEU A 103 -8.01 -12.70 -0.46
N PRO A 104 -7.54 -12.71 -1.73
CA PRO A 104 -8.13 -13.56 -2.76
C PRO A 104 -8.05 -15.06 -2.41
N GLY A 105 -6.93 -15.53 -1.86
CA GLY A 105 -6.79 -16.91 -1.42
C GLY A 105 -7.68 -17.25 -0.22
N PHE A 106 -7.83 -16.31 0.72
CA PHE A 106 -8.79 -16.45 1.83
C PHE A 106 -10.23 -16.50 1.32
N ALA A 107 -10.58 -15.66 0.34
CA ALA A 107 -11.90 -15.62 -0.27
C ALA A 107 -12.22 -16.93 -1.01
N ALA A 108 -11.25 -17.50 -1.73
CA ALA A 108 -11.41 -18.80 -2.36
C ALA A 108 -11.69 -19.92 -1.34
N ARG A 109 -11.09 -19.84 -0.15
CA ARG A 109 -11.33 -20.80 0.94
C ARG A 109 -12.68 -20.58 1.65
N TRP A 110 -13.15 -19.33 1.73
CA TRP A 110 -14.36 -18.95 2.47
C TRP A 110 -15.32 -18.09 1.63
N PRO A 111 -15.78 -18.57 0.45
CA PRO A 111 -16.41 -17.72 -0.57
C PRO A 111 -17.72 -17.11 -0.11
N THR A 112 -18.55 -17.88 0.60
CA THR A 112 -19.86 -17.42 1.10
C THR A 112 -19.73 -16.32 2.15
N ARG A 113 -18.75 -16.43 3.06
CA ARG A 113 -18.50 -15.43 4.11
C ARG A 113 -18.06 -14.11 3.50
N VAL A 114 -17.10 -14.17 2.58
CA VAL A 114 -16.62 -12.98 1.86
C VAL A 114 -17.74 -12.34 1.06
N ARG A 115 -18.51 -13.13 0.28
CA ARG A 115 -19.66 -12.60 -0.48
C ARG A 115 -20.66 -11.89 0.44
N HIS A 116 -21.02 -12.49 1.58
CA HIS A 116 -21.96 -11.90 2.52
C HIS A 116 -21.47 -10.56 3.08
N LEU A 117 -20.22 -10.50 3.54
CA LEU A 117 -19.64 -9.27 4.10
C LEU A 117 -19.56 -8.16 3.04
N LEU A 118 -19.08 -8.48 1.84
CA LEU A 118 -18.95 -7.47 0.78
C LEU A 118 -20.31 -6.99 0.27
N ALA A 119 -21.29 -7.87 0.14
CA ALA A 119 -22.64 -7.52 -0.28
C ALA A 119 -23.37 -6.62 0.73
N SER A 120 -23.02 -6.67 2.01
CA SER A 120 -23.68 -5.89 3.04
C SER A 120 -23.16 -4.45 3.20
N ALA A 121 -22.04 -4.11 2.58
CA ALA A 121 -21.48 -2.76 2.60
C ALA A 121 -22.17 -1.83 1.61
N ALA A 122 -22.25 -0.53 1.91
CA ALA A 122 -22.75 0.46 0.96
C ALA A 122 -21.79 0.58 -0.24
N VAL A 123 -20.50 0.69 0.05
CA VAL A 123 -19.42 0.74 -0.95
C VAL A 123 -18.30 -0.21 -0.52
N VAL A 124 -17.66 -0.86 -1.49
CA VAL A 124 -16.40 -1.58 -1.26
C VAL A 124 -15.33 -0.93 -2.13
N THR A 125 -14.22 -0.56 -1.49
CA THR A 125 -13.08 0.05 -2.16
C THR A 125 -11.91 -0.93 -2.22
N ALA A 126 -11.04 -0.75 -3.20
CA ALA A 126 -9.78 -1.46 -3.31
C ALA A 126 -8.69 -0.48 -3.77
N PRO A 127 -7.42 -0.68 -3.38
CA PRO A 127 -6.35 0.25 -3.72
C PRO A 127 -5.92 0.17 -5.18
N SER A 128 -6.40 -0.83 -5.93
CA SER A 128 -6.06 -1.03 -7.33
C SER A 128 -7.15 -1.80 -8.08
N ARG A 129 -7.10 -1.69 -9.40
CA ARG A 129 -7.88 -2.56 -10.30
C ARG A 129 -7.50 -4.03 -10.18
N TYR A 130 -6.23 -4.35 -9.94
CA TYR A 130 -5.79 -5.73 -9.73
C TYR A 130 -6.60 -6.43 -8.63
N LEU A 131 -6.68 -5.81 -7.44
CA LEU A 131 -7.46 -6.41 -6.35
C LEU A 131 -8.97 -6.38 -6.66
N GLY A 132 -9.45 -5.33 -7.33
CA GLY A 132 -10.83 -5.26 -7.82
C GLY A 132 -11.21 -6.47 -8.68
N GLU A 133 -10.40 -6.78 -9.68
CA GLU A 133 -10.61 -7.91 -10.59
C GLU A 133 -10.50 -9.27 -9.88
N GLN A 134 -9.51 -9.44 -9.00
CA GLN A 134 -9.37 -10.67 -8.20
C GLN A 134 -10.57 -10.92 -7.28
N MET A 135 -11.28 -9.86 -6.89
CA MET A 135 -12.43 -9.94 -5.99
C MET A 135 -13.79 -9.83 -6.73
N ALA A 136 -13.78 -9.69 -8.06
CA ALA A 136 -14.97 -9.47 -8.89
C ALA A 136 -16.02 -10.58 -8.76
N ALA A 137 -15.61 -11.81 -8.45
CA ALA A 137 -16.52 -12.93 -8.21
C ALA A 137 -17.40 -12.74 -6.96
N TYR A 138 -16.94 -11.95 -5.98
CA TYR A 138 -17.62 -11.72 -4.70
C TYR A 138 -18.41 -10.42 -4.69
N ARG A 139 -17.88 -9.37 -5.36
CA ARG A 139 -18.57 -8.11 -5.62
C ARG A 139 -17.94 -7.43 -6.84
N ARG A 140 -18.74 -6.87 -7.76
CA ARG A 140 -18.28 -6.37 -9.08
C ARG A 140 -18.08 -4.86 -9.14
N ASP A 141 -18.80 -4.10 -8.33
CA ASP A 141 -18.86 -2.65 -8.31
C ASP A 141 -17.84 -2.02 -7.33
N LEU A 142 -16.61 -2.53 -7.32
CA LEU A 142 -15.57 -2.00 -6.44
C LEU A 142 -15.09 -0.62 -6.93
N VAL A 143 -15.01 0.33 -6.01
CA VAL A 143 -14.42 1.65 -6.26
C VAL A 143 -12.92 1.58 -6.05
N VAL A 144 -12.14 1.97 -7.06
CA VAL A 144 -10.68 1.99 -6.94
C VAL A 144 -10.24 3.30 -6.32
N LEU A 145 -9.68 3.25 -5.11
CA LEU A 145 -9.09 4.41 -4.42
C LEU A 145 -7.62 4.13 -4.16
N PRO A 146 -6.68 4.73 -4.93
CA PRO A 146 -5.28 4.38 -4.84
C PRO A 146 -4.70 4.64 -3.45
N ASN A 147 -3.66 3.89 -3.09
CA ASN A 147 -2.85 4.23 -1.93
C ASN A 147 -2.26 5.63 -2.13
N ALA A 148 -2.32 6.44 -1.08
CA ALA A 148 -1.88 7.83 -1.10
C ALA A 148 -0.56 8.02 -0.35
N ILE A 149 0.19 9.04 -0.77
CA ILE A 149 1.40 9.52 -0.10
C ILE A 149 1.29 11.04 0.15
N ASP A 150 2.05 11.56 1.10
CA ASP A 150 2.21 13.02 1.28
C ASP A 150 3.43 13.48 0.50
N LEU A 151 3.22 14.06 -0.69
CA LEU A 151 4.33 14.51 -1.54
C LEU A 151 5.28 15.49 -0.85
N ARG A 152 4.80 16.26 0.14
CA ARG A 152 5.63 17.26 0.84
C ARG A 152 6.77 16.61 1.62
N ALA A 153 6.65 15.33 1.96
CA ALA A 153 7.70 14.56 2.60
C ALA A 153 8.82 14.13 1.63
N TYR A 154 8.60 14.23 0.30
CA TYR A 154 9.50 13.72 -0.72
C TYR A 154 9.98 14.84 -1.64
N LYS A 155 11.23 15.27 -1.45
CA LYS A 155 11.88 16.23 -2.34
C LYS A 155 12.15 15.58 -3.70
N PHE A 156 11.48 16.05 -4.73
CA PHE A 156 11.74 15.61 -6.10
C PHE A 156 13.13 16.01 -6.55
N GLN A 157 13.87 15.06 -7.08
CA GLN A 157 15.12 15.29 -7.78
C GLN A 157 15.06 14.58 -9.13
N HIS A 158 15.07 15.36 -10.20
CA HIS A 158 14.98 14.81 -11.55
C HIS A 158 16.24 14.00 -11.88
N ARG A 159 16.06 12.74 -12.31
CA ARG A 159 17.14 11.81 -12.64
C ARG A 159 17.40 11.79 -14.14
N GLU A 160 18.12 12.78 -14.64
CA GLU A 160 18.50 12.83 -16.06
C GLU A 160 19.71 11.94 -16.38
N ARG A 161 20.70 11.92 -15.49
CA ARG A 161 21.94 11.12 -15.60
C ARG A 161 22.15 10.32 -14.32
N PRO A 162 21.44 9.19 -14.14
CA PRO A 162 21.53 8.41 -12.92
C PRO A 162 22.92 7.74 -12.79
N ALA A 163 23.40 7.61 -11.56
CA ALA A 163 24.54 6.73 -11.24
C ALA A 163 24.01 5.33 -10.86
N PRO A 164 24.85 4.28 -10.84
CA PRO A 164 24.43 2.92 -10.47
C PRO A 164 24.25 2.74 -8.94
N ARG A 165 23.55 3.69 -8.30
CA ARG A 165 23.21 3.69 -6.87
C ARG A 165 21.81 3.11 -6.70
N LEU A 166 21.75 1.84 -6.34
CA LEU A 166 20.52 1.08 -6.22
C LEU A 166 19.99 1.16 -4.78
N VAL A 167 18.67 1.25 -4.66
CA VAL A 167 17.99 1.11 -3.36
C VAL A 167 16.88 0.07 -3.46
N TRP A 168 16.64 -0.64 -2.36
CA TRP A 168 15.57 -1.61 -2.21
C TRP A 168 14.85 -1.32 -0.89
N VAL A 169 13.55 -1.05 -0.92
CA VAL A 169 12.79 -0.62 0.26
C VAL A 169 11.57 -1.50 0.49
N ARG A 170 11.73 -2.53 1.32
CA ARG A 170 10.71 -3.51 1.71
C ARG A 170 11.14 -4.21 3.00
N ALA A 171 10.20 -4.85 3.70
CA ALA A 171 10.60 -5.79 4.75
C ALA A 171 11.38 -6.97 4.13
N LEU A 172 12.48 -7.40 4.76
CA LEU A 172 13.22 -8.58 4.31
C LEU A 172 12.38 -9.83 4.58
N HIS A 173 11.71 -10.29 3.54
CA HIS A 173 10.82 -11.44 3.52
C HIS A 173 10.82 -12.06 2.12
N SER A 174 10.74 -13.39 2.07
CA SER A 174 10.85 -14.22 0.86
C SER A 174 9.86 -13.85 -0.24
N ILE A 175 8.67 -13.37 0.13
CA ILE A 175 7.65 -12.89 -0.82
C ILE A 175 8.15 -11.71 -1.69
N TYR A 176 9.05 -10.88 -1.16
CA TYR A 176 9.60 -9.73 -1.88
C TYR A 176 10.90 -10.06 -2.62
N ASN A 177 11.39 -11.30 -2.52
CA ASN A 177 12.59 -11.79 -3.18
C ASN A 177 13.79 -10.83 -3.08
N PRO A 178 14.30 -10.57 -1.87
CA PRO A 178 15.43 -9.66 -1.69
C PRO A 178 16.73 -10.20 -2.30
N VAL A 179 16.88 -11.52 -2.41
CA VAL A 179 18.04 -12.19 -3.03
C VAL A 179 18.22 -11.78 -4.49
N LEU A 180 17.12 -11.58 -5.23
CA LEU A 180 17.18 -11.12 -6.62
C LEU A 180 17.87 -9.75 -6.76
N ALA A 181 17.74 -8.87 -5.78
CA ALA A 181 18.42 -7.57 -5.83
C ALA A 181 19.95 -7.72 -5.74
N VAL A 182 20.43 -8.71 -4.98
CA VAL A 182 21.85 -9.06 -4.89
C VAL A 182 22.35 -9.66 -6.19
N ASP A 183 21.57 -10.54 -6.81
CA ASP A 183 21.90 -11.12 -8.13
C ASP A 183 22.05 -10.02 -9.20
N VAL A 184 21.13 -9.05 -9.21
CA VAL A 184 21.18 -7.89 -10.11
C VAL A 184 22.43 -7.05 -9.86
N LEU A 185 22.74 -6.75 -8.59
CA LEU A 185 23.96 -6.02 -8.24
C LEU A 185 25.21 -6.74 -8.76
N ALA A 186 25.33 -8.05 -8.52
CA ALA A 186 26.50 -8.81 -8.93
C ALA A 186 26.71 -8.80 -10.45
N GLN A 187 25.64 -8.95 -11.24
CA GLN A 187 25.72 -8.85 -12.69
C GLN A 187 26.04 -7.43 -13.17
N LEU A 188 25.53 -6.41 -12.48
CA LEU A 188 25.77 -5.01 -12.81
C LEU A 188 27.22 -4.59 -12.54
N VAL A 189 27.83 -5.06 -11.45
CA VAL A 189 29.23 -4.74 -11.07
C VAL A 189 30.23 -5.11 -12.17
N ALA A 190 29.96 -6.15 -12.95
CA ALA A 190 30.80 -6.54 -14.08
C ALA A 190 30.92 -5.45 -15.17
N HIS A 191 29.91 -4.57 -15.29
CA HIS A 191 29.86 -3.50 -16.29
C HIS A 191 29.95 -2.10 -15.66
N SER A 192 29.63 -2.00 -14.37
CA SER A 192 29.62 -0.76 -13.58
C SER A 192 30.27 -1.02 -12.22
N PRO A 193 31.62 -1.00 -12.13
CA PRO A 193 32.34 -1.39 -10.91
C PRO A 193 31.96 -0.59 -9.65
N GLY A 194 31.45 0.64 -9.84
CA GLY A 194 30.96 1.51 -8.77
C GLY A 194 29.50 1.29 -8.37
N ALA A 195 28.83 0.24 -8.85
CA ALA A 195 27.46 -0.07 -8.47
C ALA A 195 27.34 -0.42 -6.98
N THR A 196 26.32 0.10 -6.30
CA THR A 196 26.04 -0.16 -4.88
C THR A 196 24.55 -0.46 -4.67
N LEU A 197 24.23 -1.19 -3.61
CA LEU A 197 22.87 -1.54 -3.21
C LEU A 197 22.65 -1.22 -1.73
N VAL A 198 21.68 -0.36 -1.44
CA VAL A 198 21.19 -0.10 -0.09
C VAL A 198 19.84 -0.79 0.10
N MET A 199 19.71 -1.67 1.09
CA MET A 199 18.47 -2.36 1.41
C MET A 199 17.91 -1.86 2.74
N VAL A 200 16.71 -1.29 2.69
CA VAL A 200 16.03 -0.67 3.83
C VAL A 200 14.75 -1.42 4.13
N GLY A 201 14.63 -1.88 5.37
CA GLY A 201 13.40 -2.43 5.93
C GLY A 201 13.65 -3.51 6.98
N PRO A 202 12.62 -3.79 7.81
CA PRO A 202 12.76 -4.70 8.94
C PRO A 202 12.86 -6.16 8.47
N GLU A 203 13.59 -6.96 9.24
CA GLU A 203 13.62 -8.41 9.09
C GLU A 203 12.31 -9.04 9.60
N LYS A 204 11.80 -10.06 8.89
CA LYS A 204 10.61 -10.82 9.29
C LYS A 204 10.91 -12.16 9.95
N GLY A 205 12.17 -12.56 10.04
CA GLY A 205 12.61 -13.80 10.70
C GLY A 205 12.33 -15.06 9.89
N ASP A 206 12.17 -14.96 8.57
CA ASP A 206 12.00 -16.11 7.67
C ASP A 206 13.32 -16.57 7.03
N GLY A 207 14.46 -16.07 7.51
CA GLY A 207 15.80 -16.36 6.96
C GLY A 207 16.18 -15.52 5.75
N SER A 208 15.32 -14.62 5.26
CA SER A 208 15.62 -13.82 4.06
C SER A 208 16.84 -12.92 4.20
N LYS A 209 17.10 -12.37 5.40
CA LYS A 209 18.28 -11.55 5.66
C LYS A 209 19.56 -12.38 5.51
N GLN A 210 19.61 -13.55 6.16
CA GLN A 210 20.75 -14.47 6.05
C GLN A 210 20.97 -14.90 4.60
N ALA A 211 19.90 -15.21 3.87
CA ALA A 211 19.98 -15.57 2.46
C ALA A 211 20.57 -14.46 1.59
N VAL A 212 20.27 -13.19 1.88
CA VAL A 212 20.86 -12.02 1.21
C VAL A 212 22.36 -11.91 1.52
N GLU A 213 22.74 -12.01 2.79
CA GLU A 213 24.15 -11.93 3.22
C GLU A 213 24.99 -13.07 2.63
N ASP A 214 24.48 -14.30 2.67
CA ASP A 214 25.15 -15.47 2.11
C ASP A 214 25.27 -15.36 0.59
N ARG A 215 24.23 -14.86 -0.09
CA ARG A 215 24.28 -14.63 -1.53
C ARG A 215 25.29 -13.56 -1.91
N ALA A 216 25.34 -12.45 -1.17
CA ALA A 216 26.30 -11.38 -1.41
C ALA A 216 27.74 -11.86 -1.21
N ARG A 217 27.98 -12.69 -0.19
CA ARG A 217 29.28 -13.32 0.06
C ARG A 217 29.67 -14.28 -1.07
N ALA A 218 28.75 -15.15 -1.48
CA ALA A 218 28.99 -16.12 -2.55
C ALA A 218 29.31 -15.45 -3.90
N LEU A 219 28.74 -14.27 -4.15
CA LEU A 219 28.96 -13.50 -5.37
C LEU A 219 30.09 -12.45 -5.25
N GLY A 220 30.76 -12.34 -4.10
CA GLY A 220 31.87 -11.40 -3.90
C GLY A 220 31.46 -9.92 -3.90
N VAL A 221 30.21 -9.61 -3.56
CA VAL A 221 29.66 -8.24 -3.56
C VAL A 221 29.25 -7.72 -2.19
N SER A 222 29.61 -8.40 -1.10
CA SER A 222 29.25 -8.01 0.27
C SER A 222 29.57 -6.55 0.60
N GLU A 223 30.76 -6.06 0.21
CA GLU A 223 31.19 -4.66 0.45
C GLU A 223 30.37 -3.61 -0.32
N ARG A 224 29.49 -4.03 -1.22
CA ARG A 224 28.62 -3.17 -2.04
C ARG A 224 27.15 -3.25 -1.61
N VAL A 225 26.83 -4.06 -0.60
CA VAL A 225 25.48 -4.22 -0.06
C VAL A 225 25.42 -3.65 1.35
N GLU A 226 24.62 -2.61 1.53
CA GLU A 226 24.32 -2.04 2.85
C GLU A 226 22.94 -2.52 3.32
N LEU A 227 22.90 -3.30 4.40
CA LEU A 227 21.65 -3.71 5.05
C LEU A 227 21.32 -2.78 6.22
N VAL A 228 20.46 -1.80 5.98
CA VAL A 228 20.13 -0.76 6.98
C VAL A 228 19.23 -1.29 8.09
N GLY A 229 18.37 -2.26 7.78
CA GLY A 229 17.31 -2.71 8.68
C GLY A 229 16.08 -1.80 8.67
N GLY A 230 15.23 -1.94 9.68
CA GLY A 230 13.99 -1.17 9.78
C GLY A 230 14.22 0.26 10.25
N VAL A 231 13.67 1.23 9.51
CA VAL A 231 13.75 2.67 9.83
C VAL A 231 12.37 3.25 10.09
N ALA A 232 12.31 4.42 10.72
CA ALA A 232 11.07 5.16 10.85
C ALA A 232 10.59 5.63 9.46
N ARG A 233 9.27 5.74 9.26
CA ARG A 233 8.71 6.15 7.96
C ARG A 233 9.24 7.52 7.49
N SER A 234 9.49 8.44 8.43
CA SER A 234 10.08 9.76 8.15
C SER A 234 11.50 9.72 7.60
N GLU A 235 12.23 8.62 7.81
CA GLU A 235 13.63 8.48 7.38
C GLU A 235 13.76 7.86 5.99
N VAL A 236 12.70 7.20 5.49
CA VAL A 236 12.71 6.53 4.17
C VAL A 236 13.08 7.49 3.05
N ALA A 237 12.57 8.73 3.09
CA ALA A 237 12.88 9.75 2.09
C ALA A 237 14.39 10.08 2.01
N ALA A 238 15.10 10.08 3.15
CA ALA A 238 16.53 10.34 3.19
C ALA A 238 17.34 9.20 2.54
N HIS A 239 16.94 7.95 2.73
CA HIS A 239 17.55 6.81 2.05
C HIS A 239 17.29 6.83 0.54
N LEU A 240 16.05 7.12 0.13
CA LEU A 240 15.70 7.25 -1.29
C LEU A 240 16.51 8.37 -1.96
N ALA A 241 16.70 9.51 -1.29
CA ALA A 241 17.46 10.65 -1.82
C ALA A 241 18.93 10.34 -2.14
N ARG A 242 19.51 9.29 -1.52
CA ARG A 242 20.90 8.85 -1.74
C ARG A 242 21.05 7.89 -2.94
N ALA A 243 19.95 7.48 -3.56
CA ALA A 243 19.92 6.56 -4.68
C ALA A 243 19.31 7.19 -5.93
N ASP A 244 19.54 6.54 -7.07
CA ASP A 244 18.99 6.94 -8.37
C ASP A 244 17.98 5.94 -8.92
N ILE A 245 18.10 4.66 -8.51
CA ILE A 245 17.29 3.56 -9.05
C ILE A 245 16.71 2.74 -7.90
N LEU A 246 15.39 2.58 -7.87
CA LEU A 246 14.71 1.63 -6.98
C LEU A 246 14.60 0.27 -7.69
N LEU A 247 15.08 -0.79 -7.04
CA LEU A 247 14.76 -2.16 -7.43
C LEU A 247 13.53 -2.66 -6.65
N ASN A 248 12.49 -3.07 -7.37
CA ASN A 248 11.32 -3.73 -6.78
C ASN A 248 11.22 -5.17 -7.29
N THR A 249 11.78 -6.11 -6.53
CA THR A 249 12.01 -7.51 -6.93
C THR A 249 10.86 -8.47 -6.58
N THR A 250 9.69 -7.93 -6.22
CA THR A 250 8.61 -8.67 -5.58
C THR A 250 8.06 -9.85 -6.41
N ASN A 251 7.66 -10.93 -5.73
CA ASN A 251 6.93 -12.04 -6.35
C ASN A 251 5.43 -11.77 -6.44
N VAL A 252 4.88 -10.89 -5.59
CA VAL A 252 3.50 -10.42 -5.62
C VAL A 252 3.41 -9.17 -4.76
N ASP A 253 2.75 -8.14 -5.28
CA ASP A 253 2.41 -6.94 -4.53
C ASP A 253 1.13 -6.37 -5.15
N ASN A 254 0.50 -5.41 -4.49
CA ASN A 254 -0.69 -4.75 -5.01
C ASN A 254 -0.35 -3.33 -5.46
N THR A 255 -0.14 -2.44 -4.50
CA THR A 255 0.15 -1.01 -4.70
C THR A 255 1.21 -0.58 -3.69
N PRO A 256 2.46 -0.99 -3.91
CA PRO A 256 3.53 -0.76 -2.95
C PRO A 256 3.78 0.73 -2.72
N LEU A 257 3.63 1.19 -1.47
CA LEU A 257 3.92 2.58 -1.11
C LEU A 257 5.37 2.97 -1.44
N SER A 258 6.36 2.11 -1.16
CA SER A 258 7.76 2.48 -1.45
C SER A 258 8.08 2.70 -2.93
N VAL A 259 7.26 2.15 -3.85
CA VAL A 259 7.36 2.49 -5.26
C VAL A 259 6.87 3.92 -5.48
N LEU A 260 5.70 4.28 -4.96
CA LEU A 260 5.18 5.66 -5.03
C LEU A 260 6.13 6.67 -4.38
N GLU A 261 6.71 6.34 -3.22
CA GLU A 261 7.68 7.17 -2.50
C GLU A 261 8.95 7.39 -3.35
N ALA A 262 9.48 6.35 -4.00
CA ALA A 262 10.63 6.46 -4.89
C ALA A 262 10.32 7.31 -6.13
N LEU A 263 9.16 7.12 -6.74
CA LEU A 263 8.69 7.92 -7.87
C LEU A 263 8.52 9.39 -7.47
N ALA A 264 8.00 9.68 -6.27
CA ALA A 264 7.86 11.04 -5.74
C ALA A 264 9.22 11.74 -5.55
N CYS A 265 10.24 11.00 -5.11
CA CYS A 265 11.63 11.47 -5.03
C CYS A 265 12.31 11.61 -6.42
N GLY A 266 11.70 11.06 -7.47
CA GLY A 266 12.19 11.12 -8.84
C GLY A 266 13.11 9.96 -9.25
N LEU A 267 13.27 8.93 -8.41
CA LEU A 267 14.07 7.75 -8.75
C LEU A 267 13.48 7.02 -9.95
N VAL A 268 14.35 6.40 -10.75
CA VAL A 268 13.91 5.49 -11.80
C VAL A 268 13.56 4.14 -11.17
N VAL A 269 12.35 3.65 -11.39
CA VAL A 269 11.91 2.36 -10.86
C VAL A 269 12.14 1.25 -11.88
N VAL A 270 12.83 0.19 -11.45
CA VAL A 270 12.90 -1.08 -12.17
C VAL A 270 12.21 -2.13 -11.31
N SER A 271 11.09 -2.65 -11.79
CA SER A 271 10.20 -3.53 -11.02
C SER A 271 9.94 -4.84 -11.76
N THR A 272 9.68 -5.92 -11.03
CA THR A 272 8.99 -7.06 -11.62
C THR A 272 7.58 -6.66 -12.06
N ASN A 273 7.02 -7.38 -13.02
CA ASN A 273 5.64 -7.26 -13.49
C ASN A 273 4.64 -8.08 -12.63
N ALA A 274 4.95 -8.30 -11.35
CA ALA A 274 4.16 -9.15 -10.47
C ALA A 274 2.90 -8.49 -9.93
N GLY A 275 1.82 -9.26 -9.77
CA GLY A 275 0.60 -8.80 -9.07
C GLY A 275 0.01 -7.52 -9.66
N GLY A 276 -0.20 -6.52 -8.81
CA GLY A 276 -0.77 -5.22 -9.17
C GLY A 276 0.20 -4.23 -9.81
N LEU A 277 1.50 -4.55 -9.95
CA LEU A 277 2.47 -3.62 -10.54
C LEU A 277 2.13 -3.18 -11.98
N PRO A 278 1.67 -4.06 -12.89
CA PRO A 278 1.23 -3.65 -14.23
C PRO A 278 -0.04 -2.79 -14.25
N TYR A 279 -0.80 -2.76 -13.15
CA TYR A 279 -1.96 -1.87 -13.01
C TYR A 279 -1.58 -0.50 -12.45
N LEU A 280 -0.47 -0.44 -11.71
CA LEU A 280 0.08 0.80 -11.17
C LEU A 280 1.02 1.50 -12.15
N LEU A 281 1.86 0.74 -12.85
CA LEU A 281 2.95 1.24 -13.68
C LEU A 281 2.77 0.80 -15.14
N SER A 282 2.96 1.74 -16.07
CA SER A 282 3.09 1.40 -17.49
C SER A 282 4.56 1.27 -17.87
N HIS A 283 4.90 0.15 -18.52
CA HIS A 283 6.25 -0.12 -18.98
C HIS A 283 6.76 1.00 -19.91
N GLN A 284 7.99 1.47 -19.67
CA GLN A 284 8.67 2.55 -20.38
C GLN A 284 8.05 3.95 -20.25
N ARG A 285 7.03 4.11 -19.39
CA ARG A 285 6.43 5.41 -19.10
C ARG A 285 6.78 5.89 -17.70
N GLU A 286 6.40 5.14 -16.66
CA GLU A 286 6.78 5.44 -15.27
C GLU A 286 7.95 4.58 -14.76
N ALA A 287 8.09 3.37 -15.31
CA ALA A 287 9.06 2.39 -14.84
C ALA A 287 9.48 1.42 -15.95
N LEU A 288 10.56 0.68 -15.72
CA LEU A 288 10.82 -0.56 -16.46
C LEU A 288 10.25 -1.74 -15.70
N LEU A 289 9.56 -2.62 -16.42
CA LEU A 289 8.89 -3.80 -15.90
C LEU A 289 9.56 -5.02 -16.52
N VAL A 290 9.91 -5.99 -15.69
CA VAL A 290 10.60 -7.22 -16.11
C VAL A 290 9.91 -8.46 -15.55
N PRO A 291 10.13 -9.65 -16.13
CA PRO A 291 9.61 -10.88 -15.57
C PRO A 291 10.05 -11.13 -14.12
N ARG A 292 9.25 -11.90 -13.39
CA ARG A 292 9.57 -12.34 -12.02
C ARG A 292 10.78 -13.27 -12.05
N ARG A 293 11.64 -13.18 -11.03
CA ARG A 293 12.79 -14.08 -10.80
C ARG A 293 13.82 -14.07 -11.94
N ASP A 294 13.88 -12.98 -12.71
CA ASP A 294 14.80 -12.83 -13.83
C ASP A 294 15.81 -11.72 -13.53
N ALA A 295 16.96 -12.12 -12.98
CA ALA A 295 18.03 -11.20 -12.63
C ALA A 295 18.62 -10.55 -13.90
N SER A 296 18.78 -11.33 -14.96
CA SER A 296 19.37 -10.88 -16.22
C SER A 296 18.51 -9.80 -16.90
N ALA A 297 17.19 -10.01 -16.95
CA ALA A 297 16.27 -9.00 -17.48
C ALA A 297 16.26 -7.73 -16.63
N MET A 298 16.29 -7.85 -15.30
CA MET A 298 16.36 -6.70 -14.40
C MET A 298 17.68 -5.93 -14.53
N THR A 299 18.81 -6.63 -14.59
CA THR A 299 20.14 -6.02 -14.86
C THR A 299 20.15 -5.31 -16.20
N ALA A 300 19.62 -5.94 -17.26
CA ALA A 300 19.52 -5.32 -18.57
C ALA A 300 18.68 -4.03 -18.52
N ALA A 301 17.54 -4.05 -17.80
CA ALA A 301 16.73 -2.86 -17.59
C ALA A 301 17.48 -1.76 -16.84
N VAL A 302 18.23 -2.08 -15.78
CA VAL A 302 19.08 -1.11 -15.07
C VAL A 302 20.14 -0.53 -16.00
N ARG A 303 20.79 -1.36 -16.83
CA ARG A 303 21.76 -0.88 -17.83
C ARG A 303 21.12 0.08 -18.84
N ARG A 304 19.92 -0.22 -19.34
CA ARG A 304 19.18 0.73 -20.20
C ARG A 304 18.97 2.08 -19.51
N VAL A 305 18.63 2.09 -18.22
CA VAL A 305 18.46 3.33 -17.45
C VAL A 305 19.76 4.14 -17.36
N LEU A 306 20.91 3.47 -17.25
CA LEU A 306 22.22 4.10 -17.15
C LEU A 306 22.79 4.54 -18.51
N GLU A 307 22.48 3.80 -19.57
CA GLU A 307 23.14 3.89 -20.89
C GLU A 307 22.28 4.57 -21.97
N GLU A 308 20.95 4.42 -21.95
CA GLU A 308 20.07 4.97 -23.00
C GLU A 308 19.82 6.47 -22.81
N PRO A 309 20.22 7.31 -23.79
CA PRO A 309 20.04 8.75 -23.69
C PRO A 309 18.58 9.16 -23.44
N GLY A 310 18.38 9.96 -22.39
CA GLY A 310 17.09 10.54 -22.03
C GLY A 310 16.05 9.55 -21.47
N LEU A 311 16.32 8.25 -21.40
CA LEU A 311 15.38 7.27 -20.84
C LEU A 311 15.09 7.58 -19.36
N ALA A 312 16.13 7.69 -18.54
CA ALA A 312 16.02 7.98 -17.12
C ALA A 312 15.21 9.26 -16.85
N GLY A 313 15.53 10.33 -17.58
CA GLY A 313 14.83 11.61 -17.44
C GLY A 313 13.35 11.54 -17.79
N ARG A 314 12.96 10.74 -18.80
CA ARG A 314 11.54 10.50 -19.13
C ARG A 314 10.83 9.70 -18.05
N LEU A 315 11.43 8.59 -17.61
CA LEU A 315 10.86 7.73 -16.56
C LEU A 315 10.70 8.47 -15.24
N SER A 316 11.70 9.27 -14.84
CA SER A 316 11.67 10.10 -13.63
C SER A 316 10.51 11.10 -13.65
N ARG A 317 10.26 11.77 -14.78
CA ARG A 317 9.10 12.69 -14.94
C ARG A 317 7.76 11.94 -14.96
N GLY A 318 7.67 10.84 -15.69
CA GLY A 318 6.46 10.01 -15.74
C GLY A 318 6.10 9.49 -14.35
N GLY A 319 7.11 8.98 -13.63
CA GLY A 319 6.98 8.55 -12.24
C GLY A 319 6.48 9.65 -11.32
N ARG A 320 7.07 10.85 -11.40
CA ARG A 320 6.63 12.00 -10.61
C ARG A 320 5.17 12.37 -10.86
N ALA A 321 4.74 12.40 -12.13
CA ALA A 321 3.35 12.68 -12.47
C ALA A 321 2.37 11.63 -11.91
N LEU A 322 2.76 10.35 -11.90
CA LEU A 322 1.96 9.30 -11.24
C LEU A 322 1.91 9.51 -9.72
N ALA A 323 3.04 9.79 -9.08
CA ALA A 323 3.09 10.08 -7.66
C ALA A 323 2.20 11.29 -7.28
N GLU A 324 2.13 12.30 -8.14
CA GLU A 324 1.26 13.46 -7.97
C GLU A 324 -0.22 13.13 -8.03
N ALA A 325 -0.63 12.23 -8.93
CA ALA A 325 -1.99 11.71 -8.96
C ALA A 325 -2.36 10.86 -7.73
N CYS A 326 -1.36 10.39 -6.98
CA CYS A 326 -1.51 9.63 -5.74
C CYS A 326 -1.26 10.47 -4.47
N ASP A 327 -1.18 11.80 -4.58
CA ASP A 327 -1.04 12.65 -3.40
C ASP A 327 -2.31 12.64 -2.55
N TRP A 328 -2.16 12.78 -1.22
CA TRP A 328 -3.28 12.90 -0.32
C TRP A 328 -4.25 14.03 -0.70
N SER A 329 -3.78 15.15 -1.23
CA SER A 329 -4.68 16.24 -1.66
C SER A 329 -5.66 15.81 -2.76
N VAL A 330 -5.27 14.85 -3.61
CA VAL A 330 -6.12 14.32 -4.68
C VAL A 330 -6.98 13.16 -4.18
N VAL A 331 -6.37 12.23 -3.45
CA VAL A 331 -7.04 10.99 -3.02
C VAL A 331 -8.03 11.25 -1.88
N LEU A 332 -7.77 12.24 -1.03
CA LEU A 332 -8.66 12.59 0.09
C LEU A 332 -10.04 13.05 -0.40
N ASP A 333 -10.11 13.83 -1.48
CA ASP A 333 -11.38 14.26 -2.06
C ASP A 333 -12.20 13.08 -2.57
N GLN A 334 -11.54 12.07 -3.15
CA GLN A 334 -12.19 10.82 -3.57
C GLN A 334 -12.72 10.03 -2.38
N TRP A 335 -11.98 10.00 -1.26
CA TRP A 335 -12.44 9.42 0.00
C TRP A 335 -13.68 10.12 0.54
N ILE A 336 -13.66 11.45 0.61
CA ILE A 336 -14.79 12.24 1.10
C ILE A 336 -16.02 12.00 0.22
N GLY A 337 -15.86 12.02 -1.11
CA GLY A 337 -16.93 11.71 -2.06
C GLY A 337 -17.51 10.31 -1.86
N THR A 338 -16.65 9.32 -1.64
CA THR A 338 -17.05 7.93 -1.39
C THR A 338 -17.84 7.79 -0.08
N LEU A 339 -17.36 8.40 1.00
CA LEU A 339 -18.02 8.40 2.31
C LEU A 339 -19.37 9.14 2.26
N ALA A 340 -19.42 10.26 1.54
CA ALA A 340 -20.64 11.02 1.28
C ALA A 340 -21.69 10.18 0.54
N GLY A 341 -21.29 9.52 -0.56
CA GLY A 341 -22.17 8.64 -1.33
C GLY A 341 -22.71 7.48 -0.49
N ALA A 342 -21.86 6.85 0.32
CA ALA A 342 -22.26 5.77 1.22
C ALA A 342 -23.26 6.23 2.30
N SER A 343 -23.06 7.43 2.86
CA SER A 343 -23.96 8.00 3.87
C SER A 343 -25.37 8.25 3.30
N VAL A 344 -25.45 8.82 2.09
CA VAL A 344 -26.73 9.10 1.41
C VAL A 344 -27.46 7.81 1.02
N ALA A 345 -26.75 6.81 0.47
CA ALA A 345 -27.36 5.52 0.13
C ALA A 345 -27.97 4.83 1.37
N GLY A 346 -27.31 4.94 2.53
CA GLY A 346 -27.84 4.44 3.81
C GLY A 346 -28.99 5.26 4.40
N ALA A 347 -29.19 6.51 3.96
CA ALA A 347 -30.33 7.34 4.36
C ALA A 347 -31.57 7.08 3.47
N GLY A 348 -31.39 6.88 2.16
CA GLY A 348 -32.48 6.61 1.21
C GLY A 348 -33.22 5.28 1.45
N GLY A 349 -32.55 4.29 2.05
CA GLY A 349 -33.20 3.04 2.51
C GLY A 349 -34.08 3.21 3.76
N ARG A 350 -34.07 4.38 4.43
CA ARG A 350 -34.87 4.64 5.64
C ARG A 350 -36.31 5.10 5.34
N GLY A 351 -36.67 5.33 4.08
CA GLY A 351 -37.95 5.92 3.67
C GLY A 351 -38.90 5.04 2.85
N ARG A 352 -38.63 3.74 2.69
CA ARG A 352 -39.50 2.81 1.91
C ARG A 352 -39.98 1.62 2.74
N GLY A 353 -40.51 1.88 3.93
CA GLY A 353 -40.94 0.83 4.85
C GLY A 353 -41.96 1.28 5.87
N THR A 354 -42.97 2.05 5.44
CA THR A 354 -44.28 2.23 6.08
C THR A 354 -45.17 2.84 5.02
N ASP A 355 -45.93 2.01 4.32
CA ASP A 355 -47.24 2.30 3.70
C ASP A 355 -47.55 1.13 2.76
N GLU A 356 -48.04 0.04 3.36
CA GLU A 356 -49.05 -0.85 2.79
C GLU A 356 -49.72 -1.64 3.93
#